data_AF-A0A1T4PIL5-F1
#
_entry.id   AF-A0A1T4PIL5-F1
#
_cell.length_a   1.000
_cell.length_b   1.000
_cell.length_c   1.000
_cell.angle_alpha   90.00
_cell.angle_beta   90.00
_cell.angle_gamma   90.00
#
_symmetry.space_group_name_H-M   'P 1'
#
loop_
_entity.id
_entity.type
_entity.pdbx_description
1 polymer ?
#
loop_
_entity_poly.entity_id
_entity_poly.type
_entity_poly.pdbx_seq_one_letter_code
_entity_poly.pdbx_strand_id
1 'polypeptide(L)'
;MAKNSLVHVSSVSEMESKTTQYISQGYIVANRNSDSVILTKKKQFSILMAIIGFFLAVFPLIIYIIIYMFQSDKMVEIRVSQTGA
;
A
#
# COMPACT_ATOMS: atom_id res chain seq x y z
N MET A 1 -10.18 8.30 1.06
CA MET A 1 -10.90 9.15 2.04
C MET A 1 -9.91 9.55 3.12
N ALA A 2 -9.65 10.85 3.31
CA ALA A 2 -8.76 11.34 4.37
C ALA A 2 -9.56 11.40 5.69
N LYS A 3 -9.09 10.71 6.72
CA LYS A 3 -9.69 10.74 8.06
C LYS A 3 -9.34 12.08 8.71
N ASN A 4 -10.33 12.96 8.88
CA ASN A 4 -10.13 14.27 9.48
C ASN A 4 -10.18 14.13 11.02
N SER A 5 -9.04 14.19 11.70
CA SER A 5 -8.98 14.19 13.16
C SER A 5 -9.21 15.60 13.68
N LEU A 6 -10.41 15.86 14.21
CA LEU A 6 -10.77 17.13 14.84
C LEU A 6 -10.14 17.17 16.25
N VAL A 7 -9.26 18.14 16.49
CA VAL A 7 -8.67 18.39 17.81
C VAL A 7 -9.31 19.65 18.36
N HIS A 8 -10.16 19.51 19.38
CA HIS A 8 -10.75 20.66 20.09
C HIS A 8 -9.73 21.24 21.08
N VAL A 9 -9.53 22.56 21.03
CA VAL A 9 -8.62 23.29 21.90
C VAL A 9 -9.35 24.46 22.53
N SER A 10 -9.08 24.71 23.81
CA SER A 10 -9.88 25.61 24.66
C SER A 10 -9.47 27.08 24.55
N SER A 11 -8.32 27.37 23.93
CA SER A 11 -7.77 28.72 23.79
C SER A 11 -6.90 28.88 22.54
N VAL A 12 -6.79 30.12 22.05
CA VAL A 12 -5.97 30.47 20.87
C VAL A 12 -4.48 30.18 21.09
N SER A 13 -3.99 30.34 22.32
CA SER A 13 -2.60 30.03 22.70
C SER A 13 -2.29 28.52 22.62
N GLU A 14 -3.22 27.67 23.09
CA GLU A 14 -3.08 26.22 22.94
C GLU A 14 -3.19 25.78 21.47
N MET A 15 -4.00 26.49 20.67
CA MET A 15 -4.12 26.24 19.23
C MET A 15 -2.79 26.50 18.50
N GLU A 16 -2.06 27.56 18.84
CA GLU A 16 -0.74 27.85 18.25
C GLU A 16 0.32 26.83 18.69
N SER A 17 0.33 26.44 19.97
CA SER A 17 1.25 25.43 20.50
C SER A 17 1.04 24.07 19.81
N LYS A 18 -0.22 23.63 19.68
CA LYS A 18 -0.57 22.39 18.98
C LYS A 18 -0.25 22.48 17.48
N THR A 19 -0.53 23.62 16.86
CA THR A 19 -0.16 23.87 15.45
C THR A 19 1.34 23.71 15.24
N THR A 20 2.16 24.29 16.11
CA THR A 20 3.64 24.18 16.07
C THR A 20 4.09 22.72 16.26
N GLN A 21 3.46 21.98 17.16
CA GLN A 21 3.72 20.55 17.37
C GLN A 21 3.34 19.70 16.14
N TYR A 22 2.27 20.04 15.43
CA TYR A 22 1.90 19.34 14.20
C TYR A 22 2.79 19.74 13.01
N ILE A 23 3.24 20.99 12.95
CA ILE A 23 4.24 21.44 11.98
C ILE A 23 5.54 20.65 12.14
N SER A 24 6.02 20.46 13.36
CA SER A 24 7.24 19.67 13.62
C SER A 24 7.09 18.18 13.26
N GLN A 25 5.87 17.64 13.24
CA GLN A 25 5.55 16.28 12.78
C GLN A 25 5.38 16.17 11.24
N GLY A 26 5.64 17.26 10.52
CA GLY A 26 5.58 17.34 9.07
C GLY A 26 4.17 17.60 8.52
N TYR A 27 3.26 18.14 9.33
CA TYR A 27 1.99 18.65 8.83
C TYR A 27 2.17 20.08 8.32
N ILE A 28 1.54 20.41 7.19
CA ILE A 28 1.59 21.73 6.59
C ILE A 28 0.28 22.44 6.91
N VAL A 29 0.33 23.72 7.28
CA VAL A 29 -0.89 24.52 7.51
C VAL A 29 -1.57 24.77 6.16
N ALA A 30 -2.76 24.21 5.96
CA ALA A 30 -3.54 24.33 4.74
C ALA A 30 -4.52 25.50 4.78
N ASN A 31 -5.06 25.83 5.96
CA ASN A 31 -5.92 26.98 6.17
C ASN A 31 -5.81 27.44 7.64
N ARG A 32 -5.71 28.75 7.87
CA ARG A 32 -5.63 29.35 9.20
C ARG A 32 -6.70 30.42 9.30
N ASN A 33 -7.73 30.16 10.08
CA ASN A 33 -8.76 31.13 10.45
C ASN A 33 -8.62 31.48 11.95
N SER A 34 -9.24 32.56 12.41
CA SER A 34 -9.20 33.01 13.81
C SER A 34 -9.76 32.01 14.82
N ASP A 35 -10.48 30.99 14.35
CA ASP A 35 -11.17 29.97 15.17
C ASP A 35 -10.77 28.52 14.80
N SER A 36 -10.00 28.30 13.72
CA SER A 36 -9.60 26.95 13.33
C SER A 36 -8.34 26.92 12.45
N VAL A 37 -7.52 25.90 12.66
CA VAL A 37 -6.32 25.61 11.86
C VAL A 37 -6.47 24.24 11.22
N ILE A 38 -6.44 24.19 9.89
CA ILE A 38 -6.47 22.94 9.12
C ILE A 38 -5.03 22.56 8.78
N LEU A 39 -4.61 21.39 9.24
CA LEU A 39 -3.28 20.83 9.06
C LEU A 39 -3.35 19.62 8.11
N THR A 40 -2.60 19.66 7.01
CA THR A 40 -2.56 18.57 6.03
C THR A 40 -1.17 17.95 5.98
N LYS A 41 -1.07 16.64 6.22
CA LYS A 41 0.14 15.87 5.96
C LYS A 41 0.04 15.25 4.57
N LYS A 42 0.94 15.62 3.66
CA LYS A 42 1.00 14.99 2.33
C LYS A 42 1.37 13.52 2.50
N LYS A 43 0.60 12.64 1.86
CA LYS A 43 0.90 11.21 1.81
C LYS A 43 2.19 11.01 1.03
N GLN A 44 3.28 10.68 1.72
CA GLN A 44 4.54 10.36 1.08
C GLN A 44 4.50 8.91 0.62
N PHE A 45 4.59 8.71 -0.70
CA PHE A 45 4.75 7.39 -1.26
C PHE A 45 6.19 6.94 -0.99
N SER A 46 6.35 5.93 -0.14
CA SER A 46 7.67 5.35 0.12
C SER A 46 8.05 4.46 -1.05
N ILE A 47 8.93 4.96 -1.91
CA ILE A 47 9.54 4.22 -3.02
C ILE A 47 10.20 2.94 -2.49
N LEU A 48 10.79 2.99 -1.29
CA LEU A 48 11.41 1.85 -0.64
C LEU A 48 10.38 0.74 -0.33
N MET A 49 9.20 1.10 0.20
CA MET A 49 8.12 0.13 0.41
C MET A 49 7.58 -0.44 -0.91
N ALA A 50 7.51 0.38 -1.96
CA ALA A 50 7.09 -0.08 -3.28
C ALA A 50 8.07 -1.10 -3.87
N ILE A 51 9.38 -0.86 -3.72
CA ILE A 51 10.43 -1.78 -4.17
C ILE A 51 10.33 -3.11 -3.39
N ILE A 52 10.22 -3.06 -2.07
CA ILE A 52 10.08 -4.27 -1.24
C ILE A 52 8.84 -5.08 -1.66
N GLY A 53 7.69 -4.40 -1.86
CA GLY A 53 6.47 -5.05 -2.33
C GLY A 53 6.60 -5.65 -3.74
N PHE A 54 7.31 -4.98 -4.64
CA PHE A 54 7.55 -5.47 -6.00
C PHE A 54 8.42 -6.73 -5.99
N PHE A 55 9.53 -6.75 -5.25
CA PHE A 55 10.37 -7.95 -5.13
C PHE A 55 9.60 -9.11 -4.49
N LEU A 56 8.80 -8.85 -3.45
CA LEU A 56 7.98 -9.88 -2.81
C LEU A 56 6.93 -10.48 -3.77
N ALA A 57 6.42 -9.71 -4.72
CA ALA A 57 5.43 -10.18 -5.69
C ALA A 57 6.07 -10.86 -6.92
N VAL A 58 7.17 -10.30 -7.43
CA VAL A 58 7.80 -10.76 -8.67
C VAL A 58 8.65 -12.01 -8.44
N PHE A 59 9.35 -12.09 -7.32
CA PHE A 59 10.21 -13.23 -7.00
C PHE A 59 9.46 -14.58 -6.97
N PRO A 60 8.31 -14.75 -6.29
CA PRO A 60 7.57 -16.00 -6.32
C PRO A 60 6.99 -16.32 -7.71
N LEU A 61 6.61 -15.29 -8.49
CA LEU A 61 6.16 -15.48 -9.87
C LEU A 61 7.27 -16.10 -10.74
N ILE A 62 8.49 -15.60 -10.62
CA ILE A 62 9.64 -16.13 -11.37
C ILE A 62 9.90 -17.59 -10.98
N ILE A 63 9.91 -17.89 -9.68
CA ILE A 63 10.10 -19.28 -9.20
C ILE A 63 9.02 -20.20 -9.78
N TYR A 64 7.76 -19.78 -9.75
CA TYR A 64 6.66 -20.56 -10.29
C TYR A 64 6.84 -20.84 -11.79
N ILE A 65 7.20 -19.82 -12.58
CA ILE A 65 7.45 -19.99 -14.02
C ILE A 65 8.57 -21.01 -14.25
N ILE A 66 9.67 -20.93 -13.50
CA ILE A 66 10.78 -21.87 -13.63
C ILE A 66 10.31 -23.30 -13.33
N ILE A 67 9.59 -23.51 -12.23
CA ILE A 67 9.04 -24.83 -11.87
C ILE A 67 8.11 -25.34 -12.97
N TYR A 68 7.23 -24.47 -13.47
CA TYR A 68 6.27 -24.80 -14.51
C TYR A 68 6.97 -25.17 -15.83
N MET A 69 8.05 -24.47 -16.21
CA MET A 69 8.84 -24.81 -17.40
C MET A 69 9.48 -26.20 -17.31
N PHE A 70 9.84 -26.66 -16.11
CA PHE A 70 10.35 -28.01 -15.91
C PHE A 70 9.24 -29.07 -15.84
N GLN A 71 7.97 -28.66 -15.74
CA GLN A 71 6.85 -29.59 -15.74
C GLN A 71 6.62 -30.10 -17.16
N SER A 72 6.97 -31.36 -17.41
CA SER A 72 6.73 -31.99 -18.71
C SER A 72 5.24 -32.27 -18.91
N ASP A 73 4.73 -31.93 -20.10
CA ASP A 73 3.35 -32.20 -20.49
C ASP A 73 3.06 -33.70 -20.51
N LYS A 74 2.10 -34.13 -19.67
CA LYS A 74 1.64 -35.51 -19.62
C LYS A 74 0.51 -35.70 -20.63
N MET A 75 0.83 -36.27 -21.78
CA MET A 75 -0.16 -36.65 -22.78
C MET A 75 -0.59 -38.11 -22.55
N VAL A 76 -1.88 -38.35 -22.36
CA VAL A 76 -2.46 -39.69 -22.25
C VAL A 76 -3.30 -39.95 -23.50
N GLU A 77 -2.88 -40.93 -24.30
CA GLU A 77 -3.64 -41.40 -25.45
C GLU A 77 -4.51 -42.60 -25.02
N ILE A 78 -5.84 -42.44 -25.09
CA ILE A 78 -6.79 -43.51 -24.79
C ILE A 78 -7.15 -44.19 -26.11
N ARG A 79 -6.69 -45.43 -26.29
CA ARG A 79 -7.07 -46.28 -27.42
C ARG A 79 -8.06 -47.34 -26.98
N VAL A 80 -9.05 -47.60 -27.83
CA VAL A 80 -9.97 -48.73 -27.65
C VAL A 80 -9.19 -50.02 -27.95
N SER A 81 -9.03 -50.90 -26.95
CA SER A 81 -8.52 -52.24 -27.23
C SER A 81 -9.59 -53.01 -27.98
N GLN A 82 -9.32 -53.40 -29.23
CA GLN A 82 -10.13 -54.42 -29.89
C GLN A 82 -9.86 -55.77 -29.21
N THR A 83 -10.48 -55.96 -28.05
CA THR A 83 -10.66 -57.27 -27.43
C THR A 83 -11.87 -57.90 -28.09
N GLY A 84 -11.67 -58.47 -29.29
CA GLY A 84 -12.73 -59.18 -30.00
C GLY A 84 -12.42 -59.49 -31.46
N ALA A 85 -11.69 -60.59 -31.69
CA ALA A 85 -11.99 -61.62 -32.69
C ALA A 85 -10.96 -62.75 -32.54
#